data_AF-A0A1H4CHS6-F1
#
_entry.id   AF-A0A1H4CHS6-F1
#
_cell.length_a   1.000
_cell.length_b   1.000
_cell.length_c   1.000
_cell.angle_alpha   90.00
_cell.angle_beta   90.00
_cell.angle_gamma   90.00
#
_symmetry.space_group_name_H-M   'P 1'
#
loop_
_entity.id
_entity.type
_entity.pdbx_description
1 polymer ?
#
loop_
_entity_poly.entity_id
_entity_poly.type
_entity_poly.pdbx_seq_one_letter_code
_entity_poly.pdbx_strand_id
1 'polypeptide(L)'
;MPSKYSEEFKRDAVALVESGLTQKTVCKDLGISKSALASWIQDARFTSYGMTPSKDPDEQREMRQALKRIRELEMENEVLR
;
A
#
# COMPACT_ATOMS: atom_id res chain seq x y z
N MET A 1 -3.65 6.17 20.75
CA MET A 1 -4.40 7.18 19.98
C MET A 1 -5.23 6.47 18.93
N PRO A 2 -6.56 6.66 18.87
CA PRO A 2 -7.36 6.14 17.77
C PRO A 2 -6.89 6.75 16.45
N SER A 3 -6.89 5.96 15.37
CA SER A 3 -6.63 6.45 14.02
C SER A 3 -7.64 7.56 13.70
N LYS A 4 -7.16 8.72 13.23
CA LYS A 4 -8.01 9.84 12.82
C LYS A 4 -8.99 9.47 11.68
N TYR A 5 -8.64 8.44 10.91
CA TYR A 5 -9.40 7.95 9.77
C TYR A 5 -9.85 6.51 10.01
N SER A 6 -11.09 6.18 9.65
CA SER A 6 -11.61 4.81 9.68
C SER A 6 -10.93 3.92 8.65
N GLU A 7 -10.95 2.61 8.85
CA GLU A 7 -10.38 1.67 7.88
C GLU A 7 -11.13 1.67 6.54
N GLU A 8 -12.44 1.89 6.57
CA GLU A 8 -13.27 2.08 5.37
C GLU A 8 -12.79 3.29 4.56
N PHE A 9 -12.61 4.45 5.21
CA PHE A 9 -12.12 5.66 4.54
C PHE A 9 -10.74 5.45 3.91
N LYS A 10 -9.84 4.73 4.59
CA LYS A 10 -8.52 4.41 4.04
C LYS A 10 -8.64 3.51 2.80
N ARG A 11 -9.49 2.48 2.85
CA ARG A 11 -9.74 1.58 1.71
C ARG A 11 -10.28 2.34 0.51
N ASP A 12 -11.25 3.21 0.71
CA ASP A 12 -11.81 4.02 -0.38
C ASP A 12 -10.76 4.95 -1.00
N ALA A 13 -9.94 5.60 -0.16
CA ALA A 13 -8.86 6.44 -0.65
C ALA A 13 -7.82 5.66 -1.48
N VAL A 14 -7.49 4.42 -1.08
CA VAL A 14 -6.61 3.54 -1.86
C VAL A 14 -7.28 3.12 -3.16
N ALA A 15 -8.56 2.71 -3.12
CA ALA A 15 -9.31 2.28 -4.30
C ALA A 15 -9.41 3.39 -5.37
N LEU A 16 -9.55 4.66 -4.95
CA LEU A 16 -9.50 5.80 -5.87
C LEU A 16 -8.17 5.87 -6.63
N VAL A 17 -7.04 5.63 -5.96
CA VAL A 17 -5.73 5.61 -6.63
C VAL A 17 -5.62 4.40 -7.56
N GLU A 18 -6.11 3.24 -7.14
CA GLU A 18 -6.10 2.01 -7.95
C GLU A 18 -7.00 2.13 -9.20
N SER A 19 -8.07 2.92 -9.14
CA SER A 19 -8.92 3.25 -10.30
C SER A 19 -8.25 4.17 -11.33
N GLY A 20 -7.04 4.67 -11.03
CA GLY A 20 -6.23 5.47 -11.95
C GLY A 20 -6.10 6.95 -11.58
N LEU A 21 -6.71 7.41 -10.47
CA LEU A 21 -6.49 8.79 -10.00
C LEU A 21 -5.08 8.95 -9.43
N THR A 22 -4.49 10.12 -9.68
CA THR A 22 -3.18 10.43 -9.09
C THR A 22 -3.30 10.63 -7.59
N GLN A 23 -2.28 10.21 -6.83
CA GLN A 23 -2.21 10.49 -5.38
C GLN A 23 -2.39 11.98 -5.06
N LYS A 24 -1.90 12.88 -5.93
CA LYS A 24 -2.04 14.34 -5.75
C LYS A 24 -3.50 14.77 -5.79
N THR A 25 -4.27 14.26 -6.76
CA THR A 25 -5.71 14.53 -6.90
C THR A 25 -6.45 13.99 -5.67
N VAL A 26 -6.24 12.73 -5.33
CA VAL A 26 -6.90 12.09 -4.18
C VAL A 26 -6.59 12.82 -2.87
N CYS A 27 -5.33 13.20 -2.62
CA CYS A 27 -4.96 13.97 -1.43
C CYS A 27 -5.66 15.33 -1.36
N LYS A 28 -5.76 16.03 -2.50
CA LYS A 28 -6.41 17.34 -2.58
C LYS A 28 -7.91 17.21 -2.31
N ASP A 29 -8.57 16.26 -2.94
CA ASP A 29 -10.02 16.12 -2.89
C ASP A 29 -10.49 15.59 -1.53
N LEU A 30 -9.72 14.69 -0.91
CA LEU A 30 -10.03 14.13 0.41
C LEU A 30 -9.44 14.94 1.58
N GLY A 31 -8.63 15.96 1.31
CA GLY A 31 -8.00 16.78 2.35
C GLY A 31 -7.01 16.01 3.24
N ILE A 32 -6.32 15.02 2.70
CA ILE A 32 -5.35 14.17 3.43
C ILE A 32 -3.91 14.45 3.02
N SER A 33 -2.96 14.10 3.89
CA SER A 33 -1.55 14.23 3.57
C SER A 33 -1.09 13.13 2.61
N LYS A 34 -0.16 13.48 1.72
CA LYS A 34 0.47 12.52 0.80
C LYS A 34 1.16 11.36 1.53
N SER A 35 1.78 11.64 2.68
CA SER A 35 2.45 10.61 3.48
C SER A 35 1.46 9.59 4.06
N ALA A 36 0.29 10.04 4.52
CA ALA A 36 -0.75 9.15 5.01
C ALA A 36 -1.28 8.24 3.89
N LEU A 37 -1.62 8.83 2.73
CA LEU A 37 -2.09 8.06 1.58
C LEU A 37 -1.03 7.06 1.09
N ALA A 38 0.24 7.46 1.02
CA ALA A 38 1.33 6.57 0.62
C ALA A 38 1.49 5.38 1.58
N SER A 39 1.37 5.60 2.89
CA SER A 39 1.37 4.53 3.88
C SER A 39 0.21 3.55 3.67
N TRP A 40 -1.00 4.05 3.44
CA TRP A 40 -2.17 3.18 3.24
C TRP A 40 -2.08 2.36 1.96
N ILE A 41 -1.54 2.93 0.88
CA ILE A 41 -1.26 2.19 -0.36
C ILE A 41 -0.24 1.08 -0.11
N GLN A 42 0.80 1.35 0.69
CA GLN A 42 1.80 0.36 1.04
C GLN A 42 1.19 -0.77 1.91
N ASP A 43 0.37 -0.42 2.90
CA ASP A 43 -0.32 -1.37 3.77
C ASP A 43 -1.31 -2.25 2.97
N ALA A 44 -2.05 -1.66 2.03
CA ALA A 44 -2.93 -2.39 1.12
C ALA A 44 -2.15 -3.37 0.25
N ARG A 45 -0.98 -2.96 -0.26
CA ARG A 45 -0.08 -3.85 -1.00
C ARG A 45 0.42 -5.00 -0.14
N PHE A 46 0.82 -4.78 1.11
CA PHE A 46 1.21 -5.90 1.98
C PHE A 46 0.06 -6.88 2.18
N THR A 47 -1.14 -6.35 2.42
CA THR A 47 -2.35 -7.14 2.65
C THR A 47 -2.72 -7.97 1.42
N SER A 48 -2.54 -7.44 0.19
CA SER A 48 -2.81 -8.20 -1.05
C SER A 48 -1.90 -9.42 -1.22
N TYR A 49 -0.71 -9.41 -0.60
CA TYR A 49 0.22 -10.54 -0.55
C TYR A 49 0.05 -11.39 0.72
N GLY A 50 -1.05 -11.21 1.47
CA GLY A 50 -1.35 -11.98 2.68
C GLY A 50 -0.49 -11.60 3.89
N MET A 51 0.21 -10.47 3.84
CA MET A 51 1.04 -9.97 4.94
C MET A 51 0.28 -8.99 5.82
N THR A 52 0.53 -9.01 7.13
CA THR A 52 -0.01 -8.04 8.08
C THR A 52 0.91 -6.82 8.15
N PRO A 53 0.44 -5.59 7.82
CA PRO A 53 1.25 -4.38 7.93
C PRO A 53 1.74 -4.15 9.36
N SER A 54 3.04 -3.93 9.51
CA SER A 54 3.64 -3.56 10.80
C SER A 54 3.84 -2.05 10.92
N LYS A 55 3.89 -1.56 12.16
CA LYS A 55 4.31 -0.20 12.48
C LYS A 55 5.80 -0.10 12.79
N ASP A 56 6.49 -1.22 12.94
CA ASP A 56 7.92 -1.26 13.16
C ASP A 56 8.68 -0.94 11.84
N PRO A 57 9.56 0.07 11.83
CA PRO A 57 10.31 0.45 10.63
C PRO A 57 11.21 -0.65 10.06
N ASP A 58 11.80 -1.47 10.92
CA ASP A 58 12.68 -2.58 10.51
C ASP A 58 11.86 -3.69 9.89
N GLU A 59 10.75 -4.08 10.51
CA GLU A 59 9.81 -5.05 9.94
C GLU A 59 9.26 -4.55 8.59
N GLN A 60 8.88 -3.27 8.48
CA GLN A 60 8.45 -2.69 7.20
C GLN A 60 9.54 -2.73 6.12
N ARG A 61 10.82 -2.59 6.50
CA ARG A 61 11.94 -2.70 5.56
C ARG A 61 12.05 -4.12 5.02
N GLU A 62 11.99 -5.11 5.91
CA GLU A 62 12.03 -6.53 5.55
C GLU A 62 10.84 -6.94 4.70
N MET A 63 9.62 -6.51 5.05
CA MET A 63 8.42 -6.76 4.24
C MET A 63 8.54 -6.19 2.82
N ARG A 64 9.10 -4.98 2.66
CA ARG A 64 9.36 -4.41 1.33
C ARG A 64 10.36 -5.23 0.52
N GLN A 65 11.41 -5.73 1.17
CA GLN A 65 12.41 -6.58 0.53
C GLN A 65 11.80 -7.93 0.11
N ALA A 66 11.00 -8.54 0.98
CA ALA A 66 10.28 -9.77 0.69
C ALA A 66 9.32 -9.60 -0.50
N LEU A 67 8.51 -8.53 -0.51
CA LEU A 67 7.62 -8.22 -1.64
C LEU A 67 8.38 -8.03 -2.95
N LYS A 68 9.51 -7.33 -2.91
CA LYS A 68 10.34 -7.15 -4.11
C LYS A 68 10.81 -8.50 -4.65
N ARG A 69 11.27 -9.39 -3.77
CA ARG A 69 11.74 -10.73 -4.18
C ARG A 69 10.60 -11.60 -4.72
N ILE A 70 9.42 -11.55 -4.10
CA ILE A 70 8.23 -12.25 -4.59
C ILE A 70 7.90 -11.80 -6.01
N ARG A 71 7.85 -10.50 -6.26
CA ARG A 71 7.54 -9.95 -7.59
C ARG A 71 8.57 -10.35 -8.65
N GLU A 72 9.85 -10.34 -8.31
CA GLU A 72 10.92 -10.81 -9.20
C GLU A 72 10.73 -12.30 -9.55
N LEU A 73 10.44 -13.13 -8.56
CA LEU A 73 10.18 -14.56 -8.76
C LEU A 73 8.92 -14.82 -9.59
N GLU A 74 7.84 -14.06 -9.37
CA GLU A 74 6.61 -14.14 -10.17
C GLU A 74 6.89 -13.82 -11.64
N MET A 75 7.67 -12.76 -11.91
CA MET A 75 8.08 -12.40 -13.27
C MET A 75 8.99 -13.46 -13.90
N GLU A 76 9.97 -13.97 -13.17
CA GLU A 76 10.85 -15.06 -13.65
C GLU A 76 10.02 -16.30 -14.02
N ASN A 77 9.02 -16.66 -13.20
CA ASN A 77 8.15 -17.81 -13.44
C ASN A 77 7.24 -17.61 -14.65
N GLU A 78 6.70 -16.40 -14.84
CA GLU A 78 5.89 -16.05 -16.03
C GLU A 78 6.71 -16.15 -17.33
N VAL A 79 7.98 -15.76 -17.32
CA VAL A 79 8.88 -15.88 -18.49
C VAL A 79 9.28 -17.33 -18.78
N LEU A 80 9.30 -18.19 -17.76
CA LEU A 80 9.68 -19.61 -17.90
C LEU A 80 8.50 -20.54 -18.25
N ARG A 81 7.27 -20.02 -18.29
CA ARG A 81 6.07 -20.73 -18.72
C ARG A 81 5.82 -20.61 -20.23
#